data_AF-W7IP23-F1
#
_entry.id   AF-W7IP23-F1
#
_cell.length_a   1.000
_cell.length_b   1.000
_cell.length_c   1.000
_cell.angle_alpha   90.00
_cell.angle_beta   90.00
_cell.angle_gamma   90.00
#
_symmetry.space_group_name_H-M   'P 1'
#
loop_
_entity.id
_entity.type
_entity.pdbx_description
1 polymer ?
#
loop_
_entity_poly.entity_id
_entity_poly.type
_entity_poly.pdbx_seq_one_letter_code
_entity_poly.pdbx_strand_id
1 'polypeptide(L)'
;MSRHLVAAVVGAVRGAGRLRDRGPRAMASVRTDTGTAAVVADAGGGVLAAFLVGGRWSAWVDLELPGRARDVSVASPEGDVVDYYAVTDDGVLWSRRRERGALGPWRADRGGSPRH
;
A
#
# COMPACT_ATOMS: atom_id res chain seq x y z
N MET A 1 -20.19 -12.12 -7.78
CA MET A 1 -20.23 -11.24 -6.59
C MET A 1 -19.10 -11.65 -5.67
N SER A 2 -17.91 -11.07 -5.84
CA SER A 2 -16.75 -11.38 -4.99
C SER A 2 -16.78 -10.50 -3.74
N ARG A 3 -16.69 -11.13 -2.57
CA ARG A 3 -16.68 -10.47 -1.26
C ARG A 3 -15.26 -9.93 -1.03
N HIS A 4 -15.09 -8.61 -0.98
CA HIS A 4 -13.83 -8.00 -0.59
C HIS A 4 -13.68 -8.10 0.93
N LEU A 5 -12.81 -9.00 1.38
CA LEU A 5 -12.49 -9.21 2.78
C LEU A 5 -11.31 -8.29 3.13
N VAL A 6 -11.57 -7.20 3.84
CA VAL A 6 -10.51 -6.33 4.36
C VAL A 6 -9.93 -7.00 5.59
N ALA A 7 -8.81 -7.70 5.42
CA ALA A 7 -8.05 -8.27 6.53
C ALA A 7 -6.97 -7.27 6.97
N ALA A 8 -7.23 -6.52 8.04
CA ALA A 8 -6.18 -5.81 8.76
C ALA A 8 -5.42 -6.83 9.63
N VAL A 9 -4.30 -7.34 9.12
CA VAL A 9 -3.36 -8.12 9.93
C VAL A 9 -2.30 -7.17 10.46
N VAL A 10 -2.42 -6.78 11.73
CA VAL A 10 -1.37 -6.06 12.45
C VAL A 10 -0.30 -7.07 12.86
N GLY A 11 0.63 -7.35 11.94
CA GLY A 11 1.78 -8.21 12.20
C GLY A 11 3.05 -7.38 12.39
N ALA A 12 3.58 -7.32 13.61
CA ALA A 12 4.90 -6.76 13.86
C ALA A 12 5.97 -7.62 13.18
N VAL A 13 6.61 -7.12 12.11
CA VAL A 13 7.70 -7.82 11.42
C VAL A 13 9.02 -7.09 11.63
N ARG A 14 9.95 -7.73 12.35
CA ARG A 14 11.35 -7.33 12.46
C ARG A 14 12.14 -7.87 11.26
N GLY A 15 12.74 -6.99 10.48
CA GLY A 15 13.70 -7.33 9.41
C GLY A 15 14.36 -6.07 8.82
N ALA A 16 15.69 -6.02 8.87
CA ALA A 16 16.58 -4.86 8.62
C ALA A 16 16.54 -4.32 7.17
N GLY A 17 16.81 -3.04 6.87
CA GLY A 17 17.40 -1.95 7.64
C GLY A 17 16.87 -0.58 7.19
N ARG A 18 17.13 0.44 8.02
CA ARG A 18 16.52 1.80 8.06
C ARG A 18 15.14 1.95 8.73
N LEU A 19 14.62 0.92 9.41
CA LEU A 19 13.42 1.05 10.27
C LEU A 19 13.71 1.61 11.68
N ARG A 20 14.84 2.28 11.91
CA ARG A 20 15.41 2.39 13.26
C ARG A 20 14.76 3.36 14.23
N ASP A 21 13.97 4.34 13.79
CA ASP A 21 13.56 5.37 14.76
C ASP A 21 12.08 5.35 15.18
N ARG A 22 11.12 4.80 14.42
CA ARG A 22 9.70 4.75 14.86
C ARG A 22 8.84 3.56 14.40
N GLY A 23 9.38 2.56 13.70
CA GLY A 23 8.58 1.45 13.15
C GLY A 23 7.47 1.91 12.20
N PRO A 24 6.80 0.99 11.49
CA PRO A 24 5.64 1.35 10.70
C PRO A 24 4.45 1.73 11.60
N ARG A 25 3.74 2.85 11.32
CA ARG A 25 2.63 3.31 12.19
C ARG A 25 1.27 2.78 11.74
N ALA A 26 1.00 2.75 10.44
CA ALA A 26 -0.13 2.06 9.81
C ALA A 26 0.37 0.94 8.89
N MET A 27 -0.39 -0.16 8.80
CA MET A 27 -0.10 -1.28 7.90
C MET A 27 -1.38 -1.90 7.37
N ALA A 28 -1.42 -2.19 6.07
CA ALA A 28 -2.50 -2.90 5.41
C ALA A 28 -1.96 -4.01 4.51
N SER A 29 -2.72 -5.09 4.33
CA SER A 29 -2.34 -6.21 3.48
C SER A 29 -3.49 -6.66 2.59
N VAL A 30 -3.17 -7.10 1.38
CA VAL A 30 -4.13 -7.73 0.47
C VAL A 30 -3.54 -8.97 -0.17
N ARG A 31 -4.40 -9.90 -0.55
CA ARG A 31 -4.07 -11.05 -1.38
C ARG A 31 -4.87 -10.97 -2.68
N THR A 32 -4.20 -11.22 -3.79
CA THR A 32 -4.78 -11.31 -5.13
C THR A 32 -5.30 -12.72 -5.40
N ASP A 33 -6.11 -12.88 -6.44
CA ASP A 33 -6.69 -14.17 -6.83
C ASP A 33 -5.60 -15.19 -7.25
N THR A 34 -4.47 -14.69 -7.76
CA THR A 34 -3.30 -15.49 -8.15
C THR A 34 -2.41 -15.86 -6.97
N GLY A 35 -2.75 -15.42 -5.76
CA GLY A 35 -1.97 -15.68 -4.55
C GLY A 35 -0.79 -14.74 -4.34
N THR A 36 -0.60 -13.72 -5.20
CA THR A 36 0.27 -12.57 -4.89
C THR A 36 -0.31 -11.88 -3.67
N ALA A 37 0.55 -11.42 -2.76
CA ALA A 37 0.13 -10.58 -1.64
C ALA A 37 0.96 -9.32 -1.62
N ALA A 38 0.34 -8.21 -1.19
CA ALA A 38 1.02 -6.95 -1.00
C ALA A 38 0.75 -6.46 0.42
N VAL A 39 1.79 -5.94 1.06
CA VAL A 39 1.69 -5.22 2.32
C VAL A 39 2.14 -3.80 2.07
N VAL A 40 1.42 -2.82 2.62
CA VAL A 40 1.80 -1.41 2.62
C VAL A 40 1.92 -0.91 4.04
N ALA A 41 2.87 -0.03 4.31
CA ALA A 41 3.02 0.61 5.60
C ALA A 41 3.46 2.08 5.45
N ASP A 42 3.02 2.94 6.37
CA ASP A 42 3.69 4.23 6.56
C ASP A 42 4.93 4.03 7.43
N ALA A 43 6.05 4.66 7.06
CA ALA A 43 7.29 4.63 7.81
C ALA A 43 7.77 6.04 8.18
N GLY A 44 6.90 6.83 8.82
CA GLY A 44 7.27 8.18 9.27
C GLY A 44 7.36 9.23 8.15
N GLY A 45 6.51 9.07 7.13
CA GLY A 45 6.38 9.99 5.99
C GLY A 45 6.53 9.31 4.63
N GLY A 46 7.24 8.17 4.56
CA GLY A 46 7.30 7.34 3.35
C GLY A 46 6.23 6.26 3.34
N VAL A 47 5.93 5.73 2.15
CA VAL A 47 5.07 4.56 1.95
C VAL A 47 5.95 3.39 1.53
N LEU A 48 6.02 2.34 2.34
CA LEU A 48 6.77 1.14 2.03
C LEU A 48 5.84 0.03 1.59
N ALA A 49 6.27 -0.80 0.64
CA ALA A 49 5.57 -2.03 0.30
C ALA A 49 6.49 -3.24 0.19
N ALA A 50 5.92 -4.42 0.46
CA ALA A 50 6.55 -5.71 0.21
C ALA A 50 5.56 -6.62 -0.53
N PHE A 51 6.07 -7.50 -1.39
CA PHE A 51 5.26 -8.33 -2.29
C PHE A 51 5.62 -9.81 -2.12
N LEU A 52 4.62 -10.69 -2.14
CA LEU A 52 4.80 -12.13 -2.21
C LEU A 52 4.91 -12.56 -3.67
N VAL A 53 6.10 -12.97 -4.11
CA VAL A 53 6.38 -13.42 -5.48
C VAL A 53 6.96 -14.83 -5.43
N GLY A 54 6.33 -15.78 -6.12
CA GLY A 54 6.81 -17.17 -6.15
C GLY A 54 6.89 -17.81 -4.75
N GLY A 55 5.98 -17.46 -3.85
CA GLY A 55 5.98 -17.96 -2.46
C GLY A 55 7.00 -17.30 -1.53
N ARG A 56 7.73 -16.27 -1.99
CA ARG A 56 8.73 -15.56 -1.18
C ARG A 56 8.43 -14.05 -1.12
N TRP A 57 8.56 -13.49 0.08
CA TRP A 57 8.45 -12.04 0.27
C TRP A 57 9.67 -11.31 -0.31
N SER A 58 9.42 -10.20 -0.98
CA SER A 58 10.44 -9.24 -1.39
C SER A 58 11.01 -8.49 -0.19
N ALA A 59 12.11 -7.77 -0.40
CA ALA A 59 12.49 -6.68 0.49
C ALA A 59 11.42 -5.58 0.48
N TRP A 60 11.41 -4.75 1.51
CA TRP A 60 10.62 -3.51 1.52
C TRP A 60 11.15 -2.55 0.46
N VAL A 61 10.23 -1.95 -0.30
CA VAL A 61 10.51 -0.97 -1.34
C VAL A 61 9.78 0.31 -0.99
N ASP A 62 10.46 1.45 -1.09
CA ASP A 62 9.82 2.76 -0.99
C ASP A 62 8.99 3.01 -2.25
N LEU A 63 7.72 3.34 -2.07
CA LEU A 63 6.82 3.68 -3.16
C LEU A 63 6.95 5.15 -3.57
N GLU A 64 7.86 5.94 -3.00
CA GLU A 64 8.17 7.31 -3.42
C GLU A 64 6.91 8.20 -3.51
N LEU A 65 6.10 8.18 -2.45
CA LEU A 65 4.91 9.02 -2.36
C LEU A 65 5.30 10.50 -2.43
N PRO A 66 4.61 11.33 -3.25
CA PRO A 66 4.77 12.77 -3.20
C PRO A 66 4.20 13.34 -1.90
N GLY A 67 5.08 13.60 -0.92
CA GLY A 67 4.71 14.16 0.38
C GLY A 67 4.87 13.15 1.53
N ARG A 68 4.32 13.51 2.70
CA ARG A 68 4.38 12.67 3.89
C ARG A 68 3.07 11.94 4.10
N ALA A 69 3.10 10.61 4.11
CA ALA A 69 1.93 9.80 4.41
C ALA A 69 1.50 9.95 5.87
N ARG A 70 0.20 10.21 6.07
CA ARG A 70 -0.50 10.14 7.35
C ARG A 70 -1.14 8.78 7.56
N ASP A 71 -1.63 8.16 6.49
CA ASP A 71 -2.29 6.85 6.52
C ASP A 71 -2.15 6.15 5.15
N VAL A 72 -2.28 4.82 5.15
CA VAL A 72 -2.13 3.98 3.95
C VAL A 72 -3.16 2.86 3.91
N SER A 73 -3.54 2.45 2.71
CA SER A 73 -4.39 1.28 2.47
C SER A 73 -4.00 0.57 1.16
N VAL A 74 -4.40 -0.68 1.02
CA VAL A 74 -4.15 -1.48 -0.18
C VAL A 74 -5.36 -2.35 -0.50
N ALA A 75 -5.69 -2.45 -1.79
CA ALA A 75 -6.80 -3.26 -2.28
C ALA A 75 -6.39 -4.07 -3.52
N SER A 76 -7.11 -5.16 -3.80
CA SER A 76 -6.95 -6.00 -4.99
C SER A 76 -8.30 -6.02 -5.69
N PRO A 77 -8.53 -5.16 -6.68
CA PRO A 77 -9.83 -5.06 -7.34
C PRO A 77 -10.17 -6.31 -8.15
N GLU A 78 -9.19 -6.86 -8.87
CA GLU A 78 -9.35 -8.07 -9.70
C GLU A 78 -7.99 -8.62 -10.15
N GLY A 79 -7.92 -9.94 -10.38
CA GLY A 79 -6.75 -10.57 -11.00
C GLY A 79 -5.46 -10.33 -10.23
N ASP A 80 -4.38 -9.94 -10.93
CA ASP A 80 -3.07 -9.58 -10.35
C ASP A 80 -2.87 -8.05 -10.27
N VAL A 81 -3.96 -7.32 -10.00
CA VAL A 81 -3.95 -5.87 -9.81
C VAL A 81 -3.95 -5.56 -8.32
N VAL A 82 -3.10 -4.61 -7.92
CA VAL A 82 -3.08 -4.06 -6.57
C VAL A 82 -3.12 -2.54 -6.63
N ASP A 83 -4.09 -1.94 -5.95
CA ASP A 83 -4.20 -0.49 -5.77
C ASP A 83 -3.69 -0.11 -4.38
N TYR A 84 -2.74 0.83 -4.34
CA TYR A 84 -2.19 1.45 -3.14
C TYR A 84 -2.83 2.82 -2.97
N TYR A 85 -3.22 3.12 -1.74
CA TYR A 85 -3.77 4.41 -1.35
C TYR A 85 -2.94 4.99 -0.23
N ALA A 86 -2.72 6.29 -0.28
CA ALA A 86 -2.11 7.04 0.80
C ALA A 86 -2.81 8.39 0.96
N VAL A 87 -3.05 8.79 2.19
CA VAL A 87 -3.50 10.16 2.50
C VAL A 87 -2.29 10.90 3.05
N THR A 88 -1.92 12.01 2.44
CA THR A 88 -0.81 12.84 2.92
C THR A 88 -1.24 13.77 4.07
N ASP A 89 -0.30 14.31 4.82
CA ASP A 89 -0.56 15.22 5.95
C ASP A 89 -1.38 16.47 5.54
N ASP A 90 -1.29 16.90 4.28
CA ASP A 90 -2.07 18.00 3.69
C ASP A 90 -3.49 17.59 3.25
N GLY A 91 -3.89 16.33 3.49
CA GLY A 91 -5.21 15.80 3.19
C GLY A 91 -5.42 15.35 1.75
N VAL A 92 -4.38 15.35 0.89
CA VAL A 92 -4.49 14.85 -0.47
C VAL A 92 -4.53 13.32 -0.47
N LEU A 93 -5.54 12.74 -1.14
CA LEU A 93 -5.57 11.31 -1.42
C LEU A 93 -4.71 11.03 -2.66
N TRP A 94 -3.81 10.07 -2.54
CA TRP A 94 -2.99 9.56 -3.63
C TRP A 94 -3.34 8.11 -3.90
N SER A 95 -3.39 7.74 -5.16
CA SER A 95 -3.54 6.35 -5.60
C SER A 95 -2.41 5.95 -6.54
N ARG A 96 -1.96 4.69 -6.44
CA ARG A 96 -0.96 4.10 -7.33
C ARG A 96 -1.36 2.67 -7.62
N ARG A 97 -1.30 2.28 -8.89
CA ARG A 97 -1.69 0.93 -9.32
C ARG A 97 -0.45 0.10 -9.67
N ARG A 98 -0.43 -1.15 -9.20
CA ARG A 98 0.45 -2.20 -9.70
C ARG A 98 -0.37 -3.18 -10.53
N GLU A 99 0.03 -3.41 -11.77
CA GLU A 99 -0.64 -4.34 -12.66
C GLU A 99 0.42 -5.22 -13.35
N ARG A 100 0.25 -6.54 -13.27
CA ARG A 100 1.13 -7.53 -13.92
C ARG A 100 2.61 -7.31 -13.62
N GLY A 101 2.94 -6.96 -12.37
CA GLY A 101 4.31 -6.69 -11.95
C GLY A 101 4.80 -5.26 -12.15
N ALA A 102 4.14 -4.46 -12.98
CA ALA A 102 4.53 -3.08 -13.25
C ALA A 102 3.86 -2.11 -12.28
N LEU A 103 4.62 -1.16 -11.75
CA LEU A 103 4.13 -0.17 -10.80
C LEU A 103 3.96 1.20 -11.50
N GLY A 104 2.73 1.65 -11.66
CA GLY A 104 2.39 2.92 -12.32
C GLY A 104 2.77 4.16 -11.49
N PRO A 105 2.52 5.40 -11.95
CA PRO A 105 2.78 6.61 -11.17
C PRO A 105 1.73 6.83 -10.07
N TRP A 106 2.08 7.63 -9.07
CA TRP A 106 1.10 8.19 -8.14
C TRP A 106 0.18 9.20 -8.85
N ARG A 107 -1.10 9.15 -8.53
CA ARG A 107 -2.12 10.08 -9.01
C ARG A 107 -2.82 10.70 -7.81
N ALA A 108 -2.81 12.04 -7.75
CA ALA A 108 -3.58 12.77 -6.76
C ALA A 108 -5.06 12.72 -7.14
N ASP A 109 -5.87 12.20 -6.24
CA ASP A 109 -7.32 12.32 -6.28
C ASP A 109 -7.71 13.48 -5.36
N ARG A 110 -7.82 14.67 -5.94
CA ARG A 110 -8.43 15.82 -5.28
C ARG A 110 -9.94 15.61 -5.42
N GLY A 111 -10.50 14.81 -4.52
CA GLY A 111 -11.86 14.28 -4.60
C GLY A 111 -12.81 15.17 -5.38
N GLY A 112 -13.45 14.60 -6.41
CA GLY A 112 -14.55 15.28 -7.08
C GLY A 112 -15.58 15.71 -6.04
N SER A 113 -15.99 16.97 -6.10
CA SER A 113 -16.94 17.56 -5.14
C SER A 113 -18.08 16.57 -4.83
N PRO A 114 -18.47 16.39 -3.55
CA PRO A 114 -19.67 15.63 -3.24
C PRO A 114 -20.83 16.30 -3.98
N ARG A 115 -21.34 15.66 -5.03
CA ARG A 115 -22.59 16.08 -5.64
C ARG A 115 -23.67 15.72 -4.64
N HIS A 116 -24.20 16.74 -3.96
CA HIS A 116 -25.45 16.69 -3.21
C HIS A 116 -26.61 16.33 -4.13
#